data_AF-A0A8C9V258-F1
#
_entry.id   AF-A0A8C9V258-F1
#
_cell.length_a   1.000
_cell.length_b   1.000
_cell.length_c   1.000
_cell.angle_alpha   90.00
_cell.angle_beta   90.00
_cell.angle_gamma   90.00
#
_symmetry.space_group_name_H-M   'P 1'
#
loop_
_entity.id
_entity.type
_entity.pdbx_description
1 polymer ?
#
loop_
_entity_poly.entity_id
_entity_poly.type
_entity_poly.pdbx_seq_one_letter_code
_entity_poly.pdbx_strand_id
1 'polypeptide(L)'
;MFYLLTSVPIPFQLTFYEDRNFGGRSYDCSSDCADLTSYMSHCYSCRVHSGCFMVYDRANYMGNQYFLRRGEYPDCRSMGMSDFFRSCRMIPMYRGSYRMRIYERENFGGQMYEMMDDCDNIMDRYRMSNCMSCHVMDGHWLMYEQPHYRGRMMYFWPGEYRNFSNMGWGSGMRFMSMRRIMDSWY
;
A
#
# COMPACT_ATOMS: atom_id res chain seq x y z
N MET A 1 -12.34 10.02 -37.37
CA MET A 1 -12.76 10.70 -36.13
C MET A 1 -13.18 9.64 -35.13
N PHE A 2 -12.20 9.00 -34.49
CA PHE A 2 -12.45 8.08 -33.39
C PHE A 2 -12.40 8.91 -32.11
N TYR A 3 -13.52 9.00 -31.40
CA TYR A 3 -13.58 9.67 -30.12
C TYR A 3 -12.64 8.94 -29.16
N LEU A 4 -11.58 9.62 -28.75
CA LEU A 4 -10.90 9.35 -27.49
C LEU A 4 -11.96 9.52 -26.40
N LEU A 5 -12.54 8.42 -25.94
CA LEU A 5 -13.13 8.36 -24.61
C LEU A 5 -11.97 8.58 -23.65
N THR A 6 -11.67 9.85 -23.33
CA THR A 6 -10.94 10.17 -22.12
C THR A 6 -11.76 9.56 -21.00
N SER A 7 -11.28 8.44 -20.44
CA SER A 7 -11.88 7.84 -19.27
C SER A 7 -12.02 8.95 -18.24
N VAL A 8 -13.26 9.32 -17.89
CA VAL A 8 -13.50 10.22 -16.76
C VAL A 8 -12.70 9.64 -15.59
N PRO A 9 -11.72 10.37 -15.03
CA PRO A 9 -10.96 9.85 -13.91
C PRO A 9 -11.96 9.49 -12.81
N ILE A 10 -11.96 8.23 -12.39
CA ILE A 10 -12.83 7.77 -11.29
C ILE A 10 -12.45 8.65 -10.10
N PRO A 11 -13.38 9.46 -9.55
CA PRO A 11 -13.05 10.30 -8.41
C PRO A 11 -12.68 9.38 -7.25
N PHE A 12 -11.53 9.61 -6.63
CA PHE A 12 -11.14 8.90 -5.41
C PHE A 12 -11.97 9.44 -4.26
N GLN A 13 -12.57 8.56 -3.46
CA GLN A 13 -13.38 8.97 -2.33
C GLN A 13 -13.28 7.99 -1.16
N LEU A 14 -12.80 8.50 -0.03
CA LEU A 14 -12.65 7.80 1.24
C LEU A 14 -13.26 8.67 2.34
N THR A 15 -14.27 8.15 3.04
CA THR A 15 -14.82 8.79 4.23
C THR A 15 -14.24 8.15 5.47
N PHE A 16 -13.64 8.96 6.33
CA PHE A 16 -13.17 8.59 7.65
C PHE A 16 -14.23 8.96 8.69
N TYR A 17 -14.35 8.17 9.75
CA TYR A 17 -15.29 8.37 10.85
C TYR A 17 -14.57 8.29 12.18
N GLU A 18 -14.91 9.20 13.10
CA GLU A 18 -14.32 9.22 14.43
C GLU A 18 -14.53 7.89 15.13
N ASP A 19 -15.76 7.39 15.20
CA ASP A 19 -16.09 6.19 15.96
C ASP A 19 -16.10 4.94 15.09
N ARG A 20 -16.21 3.78 15.75
CA ARG A 20 -16.43 2.49 15.07
C ARG A 20 -17.82 2.43 14.46
N ASN A 21 -18.01 1.52 13.52
CA ASN A 21 -19.28 1.31 12.82
C ASN A 21 -19.84 2.58 12.18
N PHE A 22 -18.94 3.44 11.66
CA PHE A 22 -19.28 4.65 10.90
C PHE A 22 -20.06 5.71 11.71
N GLY A 23 -19.81 5.77 13.02
CA GLY A 23 -20.39 6.76 13.93
C GLY A 23 -19.53 8.01 14.14
N GLY A 24 -20.06 8.97 14.90
CA GLY A 24 -19.36 10.21 15.23
C GLY A 24 -19.26 11.19 14.06
N ARG A 25 -18.32 12.14 14.13
CA ARG A 25 -18.04 13.05 13.01
C ARG A 25 -17.36 12.29 11.88
N SER A 26 -17.56 12.78 10.66
CA SER A 26 -16.94 12.22 9.47
C SER A 26 -16.14 13.27 8.70
N TYR A 27 -15.13 12.81 7.97
CA TYR A 27 -14.34 13.61 7.05
C TYR A 27 -14.19 12.89 5.72
N ASP A 28 -14.60 13.57 4.64
CA ASP A 28 -14.43 13.07 3.28
C ASP A 28 -13.06 13.48 2.75
N CYS A 29 -12.31 12.48 2.30
CA CYS A 29 -10.98 12.63 1.75
C CYS A 29 -10.97 12.15 0.29
N SER A 30 -10.50 13.02 -0.61
CA SER A 30 -10.36 12.75 -2.04
C SER A 30 -8.95 13.04 -2.54
N SER A 31 -7.98 13.16 -1.63
CA SER A 31 -6.58 13.45 -1.91
C SER A 31 -5.67 12.74 -0.92
N ASP A 32 -4.35 12.85 -1.09
CA ASP A 32 -3.42 12.51 -0.02
C ASP A 32 -3.69 13.41 1.20
N CYS A 33 -3.55 12.85 2.40
CA CYS A 33 -3.70 13.57 3.67
C CYS A 33 -2.56 13.15 4.61
N ALA A 34 -1.62 14.07 4.86
CA ALA A 34 -0.47 13.79 5.71
C ALA A 34 -0.82 13.75 7.20
N ASP A 35 -1.91 14.39 7.63
CA ASP A 35 -2.31 14.42 9.04
C ASP A 35 -3.82 14.62 9.20
N LEU A 36 -4.53 13.54 9.53
CA LEU A 36 -5.97 13.52 9.78
C LEU A 36 -6.34 14.26 11.07
N THR A 37 -5.40 14.51 11.98
CA THR A 37 -5.68 15.21 13.25
C THR A 37 -6.10 16.66 13.06
N SER A 38 -5.79 17.22 11.89
CA SER A 38 -6.25 18.55 11.47
C SER A 38 -7.76 18.61 11.24
N TYR A 39 -8.42 17.47 11.03
CA TYR A 39 -9.85 17.37 10.69
C TYR A 39 -10.67 16.67 11.78
N MET A 40 -10.11 15.65 12.43
CA MET A 40 -10.78 14.84 13.47
C MET A 40 -9.79 14.43 14.56
N SER A 41 -10.23 14.27 15.81
CA SER A 41 -9.32 13.92 16.92
C SER A 41 -8.82 12.48 16.86
N HIS A 42 -9.63 11.58 16.30
CA HIS A 42 -9.37 10.16 16.14
C HIS A 42 -10.15 9.62 14.95
N CYS A 43 -9.80 8.43 14.46
CA CYS A 43 -10.54 7.80 13.37
C CYS A 43 -10.50 6.27 13.43
N TYR A 44 -11.59 5.65 13.90
CA TYR A 44 -11.66 4.20 14.11
C TYR A 44 -12.32 3.43 12.96
N SER A 45 -13.05 4.07 12.06
CA SER A 45 -13.66 3.39 10.92
C SER A 45 -13.62 4.24 9.64
N CYS A 46 -13.71 3.59 8.48
CA CYS A 46 -13.73 4.29 7.20
C CYS A 46 -14.50 3.52 6.12
N ARG A 47 -14.94 4.25 5.08
CA ARG A 47 -15.55 3.69 3.88
C ARG A 47 -14.80 4.18 2.66
N VAL A 48 -14.30 3.25 1.85
CA VAL A 48 -13.77 3.57 0.53
C VAL A 48 -14.91 3.43 -0.47
N HIS A 49 -15.37 4.55 -1.01
CA HIS A 49 -16.44 4.56 -2.00
C HIS A 49 -15.91 4.26 -3.40
N SER A 50 -14.69 4.70 -3.69
CA SER A 50 -14.03 4.55 -4.99
C SER A 50 -12.51 4.70 -4.90
N GLY A 51 -11.79 3.86 -5.65
CA GLY A 51 -10.34 3.88 -5.72
C GLY A 51 -9.65 3.02 -4.65
N CYS A 52 -8.33 3.15 -4.62
CA CYS A 52 -7.46 2.42 -3.69
C CYS A 52 -6.66 3.42 -2.84
N PHE A 53 -6.51 3.09 -1.56
CA PHE A 53 -5.82 3.95 -0.60
C PHE A 53 -4.82 3.13 0.22
N MET A 54 -3.70 3.76 0.57
CA MET A 54 -2.85 3.31 1.66
C MET A 54 -3.15 4.19 2.88
N VAL A 55 -3.48 3.59 4.01
CA VAL A 55 -3.69 4.31 5.28
C VAL A 55 -2.63 3.93 6.29
N TYR A 56 -2.32 4.86 7.20
CA TYR A 56 -1.20 4.76 8.12
C TYR A 56 -1.65 5.07 9.55
N ASP A 57 -1.01 4.42 10.51
CA ASP A 57 -1.24 4.63 11.96
C ASP A 57 -0.43 5.79 12.56
N ARG A 58 0.41 6.46 11.75
CA ARG A 58 1.08 7.72 12.12
C ARG A 58 0.89 8.79 11.05
N ALA A 59 1.09 10.04 11.46
CA ALA A 59 1.12 11.17 10.53
C ALA A 59 2.32 11.05 9.57
N ASN A 60 2.28 11.82 8.49
CA ASN A 60 3.30 11.93 7.45
C ASN A 60 3.62 10.60 6.75
N TYR A 61 2.62 9.71 6.61
CA TYR A 61 2.74 8.43 5.88
C TYR A 61 3.74 7.46 6.53
N MET A 62 3.82 7.50 7.86
CA MET A 62 4.76 6.71 8.65
C MET A 62 4.04 5.60 9.44
N GLY A 63 4.82 4.67 9.99
CA GLY A 63 4.30 3.59 10.82
C GLY A 63 3.78 2.41 10.02
N ASN A 64 2.79 1.69 10.57
CA ASN A 64 2.20 0.54 9.90
C ASN A 64 1.28 1.00 8.77
N GLN A 65 1.29 0.25 7.67
CA GLN A 65 0.54 0.56 6.45
C GLN A 65 -0.57 -0.45 6.24
N TYR A 66 -1.74 0.02 5.79
CA TYR A 66 -2.90 -0.82 5.50
C TYR A 66 -3.48 -0.44 4.14
N PHE A 67 -3.56 -1.41 3.25
CA PHE A 67 -4.15 -1.23 1.93
C PHE A 67 -5.67 -1.35 2.00
N LEU A 68 -6.37 -0.32 1.55
CA LEU A 68 -7.82 -0.29 1.47
C LEU A 68 -8.26 -0.25 0.01
N ARG A 69 -9.25 -1.07 -0.31
CA ARG A 69 -9.98 -1.08 -1.58
C ARG A 69 -11.39 -0.59 -1.32
N ARG A 70 -12.16 -0.37 -2.39
CA ARG A 70 -13.60 -0.13 -2.28
C ARG A 70 -14.26 -1.12 -1.32
N GLY A 71 -14.95 -0.59 -0.31
CA GLY A 71 -15.53 -1.38 0.76
C GLY A 71 -15.71 -0.61 2.06
N GLU A 72 -16.23 -1.33 3.06
CA GLU A 72 -16.54 -0.81 4.38
C GLU A 72 -15.60 -1.41 5.42
N TYR A 73 -15.01 -0.55 6.25
CA TYR A 73 -14.05 -0.92 7.29
C TYR A 73 -14.55 -0.41 8.65
N PRO A 74 -15.42 -1.17 9.34
CA PRO A 74 -16.15 -0.70 10.52
C PRO A 74 -15.30 -0.57 11.79
N ASP A 75 -14.14 -1.23 11.84
CA ASP A 75 -13.21 -1.13 12.96
C ASP A 75 -11.78 -1.31 12.45
N CYS A 76 -10.95 -0.32 12.67
CA CYS A 76 -9.57 -0.33 12.26
C CYS A 76 -8.73 -1.42 12.94
N ARG A 77 -9.14 -1.88 14.14
CA ARG A 77 -8.53 -3.00 14.85
C ARG A 77 -8.72 -4.34 14.14
N SER A 78 -9.82 -4.50 13.39
CA SER A 78 -10.06 -5.70 12.59
C SER A 78 -9.01 -5.88 11.49
N MET A 79 -8.32 -4.81 11.12
CA MET A 79 -7.21 -4.81 10.16
C MET A 79 -5.84 -5.01 10.81
N GLY A 80 -5.80 -5.21 12.13
CA GLY A 80 -4.56 -5.35 12.90
C GLY A 80 -3.94 -4.02 13.35
N MET A 81 -4.63 -2.88 13.19
CA MET A 81 -4.15 -1.59 13.69
C MET A 81 -4.34 -1.44 15.19
N SER A 82 -3.30 -0.99 15.90
CA SER A 82 -3.32 -0.81 17.36
C SER A 82 -3.95 0.49 17.82
N ASP A 83 -3.77 1.58 17.05
CA ASP A 83 -4.29 2.92 17.36
C ASP A 83 -5.49 3.25 16.45
N PHE A 84 -5.38 4.30 15.63
CA PHE A 84 -6.39 4.76 14.68
C PHE A 84 -5.73 5.37 13.44
N PHE A 85 -6.51 5.64 12.38
CA PHE A 85 -5.94 6.22 11.15
C PHE A 85 -5.41 7.63 11.40
N ARG A 86 -4.20 7.92 10.92
CA ARG A 86 -3.53 9.23 11.10
C ARG A 86 -3.15 9.91 9.78
N SER A 87 -2.90 9.15 8.72
CA SER A 87 -2.63 9.70 7.39
C SER A 87 -3.01 8.71 6.29
N CYS A 88 -3.17 9.18 5.06
CA CYS A 88 -3.51 8.34 3.92
C CYS A 88 -2.94 8.87 2.60
N ARG A 89 -2.66 7.95 1.67
CA ARG A 89 -2.30 8.23 0.28
C ARG A 89 -3.26 7.55 -0.67
N MET A 90 -3.66 8.26 -1.71
CA MET A 90 -4.30 7.65 -2.86
C MET A 90 -3.26 6.85 -3.64
N ILE A 91 -3.68 5.71 -4.17
CA ILE A 91 -2.86 4.92 -5.08
C ILE A 91 -3.42 5.15 -6.49
N PRO A 92 -2.73 5.89 -7.37
CA PRO A 92 -3.22 6.18 -8.71
C PRO A 92 -3.56 4.91 -9.49
N MET A 93 -4.63 4.96 -10.29
CA MET A 93 -4.96 3.83 -11.15
C MET A 93 -3.86 3.64 -12.19
N TYR A 94 -3.38 2.40 -12.34
CA TYR A 94 -2.36 2.07 -13.32
C TYR A 94 -2.85 0.98 -14.28
N ARG A 95 -2.76 1.24 -15.59
CA ARG A 95 -3.19 0.33 -16.67
C ARG A 95 -2.05 0.08 -17.66
N GLY A 96 -0.96 -0.48 -17.16
CA GLY A 96 0.23 -0.80 -17.95
C GLY A 96 0.84 -2.15 -17.57
N SER A 97 2.07 -2.39 -18.02
CA SER A 97 2.87 -3.54 -17.59
C SER A 97 3.31 -3.39 -16.15
N TYR A 98 3.43 -4.49 -15.42
CA TYR A 98 3.99 -4.47 -14.08
C TYR A 98 5.41 -5.02 -14.14
N ARG A 99 6.36 -4.32 -13.53
CA ARG A 99 7.75 -4.76 -13.56
C ARG A 99 8.52 -4.30 -12.33
N MET A 100 9.09 -5.24 -11.60
CA MET A 100 9.96 -4.99 -10.44
C MET A 100 11.23 -5.85 -10.54
N ARG A 101 12.36 -5.30 -10.09
CA ARG A 101 13.57 -6.06 -9.78
C ARG A 101 13.78 -6.09 -8.28
N ILE A 102 14.03 -7.28 -7.75
CA ILE A 102 14.40 -7.50 -6.35
C ILE A 102 15.84 -7.97 -6.25
N TYR A 103 16.50 -7.57 -5.17
CA TYR A 103 17.92 -7.83 -4.96
C TYR A 103 18.16 -8.39 -3.56
N GLU A 104 19.09 -9.34 -3.48
CA GLU A 104 19.46 -10.00 -2.23
C GLU A 104 20.13 -9.04 -1.24
N ARG A 105 20.88 -8.06 -1.76
CA ARG A 105 21.62 -7.08 -0.95
C ARG A 105 21.13 -5.67 -1.19
N GLU A 106 21.51 -4.78 -0.29
CA GLU A 106 21.32 -3.34 -0.43
C GLU A 106 22.03 -2.79 -1.67
N ASN A 107 21.65 -1.58 -2.09
CA ASN A 107 22.22 -0.87 -3.24
C ASN A 107 22.24 -1.69 -4.53
N PHE A 108 21.19 -2.50 -4.75
CA PHE A 108 21.01 -3.34 -5.93
C PHE A 108 22.11 -4.40 -6.12
N GLY A 109 22.74 -4.84 -5.04
CA GLY A 109 23.79 -5.86 -5.05
C GLY A 109 23.27 -7.29 -4.89
N GLY A 110 24.16 -8.25 -5.09
CA GLY A 110 23.86 -9.68 -4.92
C GLY A 110 23.02 -10.26 -6.05
N GLN A 111 22.35 -11.39 -5.79
CA GLN A 111 21.47 -12.01 -6.78
C GLN A 111 20.27 -11.11 -7.08
N MET A 112 19.92 -11.00 -8.37
CA MET A 112 18.80 -10.22 -8.86
C MET A 112 17.76 -11.12 -9.51
N TYR A 113 16.49 -10.82 -9.27
CA TYR A 113 15.37 -11.40 -10.01
C TYR A 113 14.44 -10.29 -10.51
N GLU A 114 14.03 -10.42 -11.77
CA GLU A 114 13.02 -9.58 -12.37
C GLU A 114 11.68 -10.31 -12.35
N MET A 115 10.61 -9.57 -12.06
CA MET A 115 9.27 -10.13 -11.95
C MET A 115 8.21 -9.19 -12.50
N MET A 116 7.20 -9.82 -13.10
CA MET A 116 6.07 -9.15 -13.75
C MET A 116 4.71 -9.62 -13.19
N ASP A 117 4.72 -10.64 -12.33
CA ASP A 117 3.54 -11.27 -11.74
C ASP A 117 3.63 -11.35 -10.23
N ASP A 118 2.50 -11.68 -9.61
CA ASP A 118 2.41 -11.92 -8.18
C ASP A 118 3.31 -13.11 -7.78
N CYS A 119 3.89 -13.02 -6.59
CA CYS A 119 4.75 -14.04 -6.00
C CYS A 119 4.25 -14.33 -4.58
N ASP A 120 3.69 -15.51 -4.38
CA ASP A 120 3.16 -15.98 -3.11
C ASP A 120 4.24 -16.46 -2.13
N ASN A 121 5.38 -16.93 -2.64
CA ASN A 121 6.57 -17.23 -1.82
C ASN A 121 7.89 -17.00 -2.58
N ILE A 122 8.63 -15.96 -2.17
CA ILE A 122 9.92 -15.57 -2.75
C ILE A 122 10.98 -16.64 -2.53
N MET A 123 10.98 -17.29 -1.35
CA MET A 123 11.95 -18.32 -1.03
C MET A 123 11.75 -19.55 -1.92
N ASP A 124 10.52 -19.97 -2.17
CA ASP A 124 10.25 -21.14 -3.01
C ASP A 124 10.56 -20.87 -4.48
N ARG A 125 10.14 -19.70 -4.98
CA ARG A 125 10.30 -19.35 -6.41
C ARG A 125 11.74 -18.96 -6.77
N TYR A 126 12.41 -18.20 -5.92
CA TYR A 126 13.70 -17.60 -6.25
C TYR A 126 14.85 -18.07 -5.36
N ARG A 127 14.59 -18.92 -4.35
CA ARG A 127 15.58 -19.33 -3.35
C ARG A 127 16.25 -18.14 -2.64
N MET A 128 15.54 -17.01 -2.56
CA MET A 128 16.00 -15.79 -1.94
C MET A 128 15.33 -15.64 -0.57
N SER A 129 16.10 -15.82 0.50
CA SER A 129 15.60 -15.71 1.88
C SER A 129 15.57 -14.26 2.40
N ASN A 130 16.26 -13.35 1.71
CA ASN A 130 16.32 -11.96 2.12
C ASN A 130 16.33 -11.05 0.89
N CYS A 131 15.32 -10.21 0.77
CA CYS A 131 15.26 -9.14 -0.23
C CYS A 131 15.54 -7.82 0.51
N MET A 132 16.63 -7.14 0.16
CA MET A 132 17.12 -5.94 0.87
C MET A 132 17.00 -4.64 0.06
N SER A 133 16.86 -4.74 -1.26
CA SER A 133 16.60 -3.61 -2.13
C SER A 133 15.75 -4.00 -3.34
N CYS A 134 15.05 -3.04 -3.92
CA CYS A 134 14.29 -3.25 -5.15
C CYS A 134 14.25 -2.01 -6.03
N HIS A 135 14.01 -2.23 -7.32
CA HIS A 135 13.69 -1.19 -8.29
C HIS A 135 12.33 -1.52 -8.89
N VAL A 136 11.33 -0.70 -8.56
CA VAL A 136 10.03 -0.76 -9.20
C VAL A 136 10.11 0.06 -10.47
N MET A 137 10.12 -0.60 -11.61
CA MET A 137 10.15 0.08 -12.90
C MET A 137 8.73 0.52 -13.27
N ASP A 138 7.75 -0.36 -13.08
CA ASP A 138 6.38 -0.13 -13.50
C ASP A 138 5.35 -0.69 -12.51
N GLY A 139 4.22 0.01 -12.42
CA GLY A 139 3.06 -0.37 -11.63
C GLY A 139 3.21 -0.13 -10.12
N HIS A 140 2.18 -0.56 -9.40
CA HIS A 140 2.04 -0.41 -7.96
C HIS A 140 2.08 -1.78 -7.30
N TRP A 141 2.87 -1.93 -6.24
CA TRP A 141 3.15 -3.23 -5.63
C TRP A 141 2.99 -3.21 -4.12
N LEU A 142 2.57 -4.34 -3.57
CA LEU A 142 2.52 -4.61 -2.15
C LEU A 142 3.47 -5.76 -1.86
N MET A 143 4.46 -5.54 -0.98
CA MET A 143 5.34 -6.60 -0.49
C MET A 143 5.01 -6.90 0.97
N TYR A 144 5.06 -8.18 1.34
CA TYR A 144 4.58 -8.69 2.61
C TYR A 144 5.66 -9.43 3.37
N GLU A 145 5.58 -9.35 4.69
CA GLU A 145 6.52 -9.99 5.63
C GLU A 145 6.45 -11.52 5.61
N GLN A 146 5.29 -12.10 5.28
CA GLN A 146 5.08 -13.55 5.27
C GLN A 146 4.68 -14.06 3.88
N PRO A 147 4.86 -15.37 3.61
CA PRO A 147 4.30 -16.02 2.43
C PRO A 147 2.77 -15.89 2.38
N HIS A 148 2.24 -15.94 1.15
CA HIS A 148 0.81 -15.88 0.83
C HIS A 148 0.14 -14.56 1.27
N TYR A 149 0.84 -13.44 1.12
CA TYR A 149 0.31 -12.08 1.31
C TYR A 149 -0.16 -11.81 2.75
N ARG A 150 0.62 -12.27 3.74
CA ARG A 150 0.31 -12.17 5.17
C ARG A 150 1.34 -11.35 5.95
N GLY A 151 0.99 -11.00 7.18
CA GLY A 151 1.82 -10.18 8.05
C GLY A 151 1.81 -8.71 7.64
N ARG A 152 2.82 -7.96 8.07
CA ARG A 152 2.95 -6.54 7.71
C ARG A 152 3.18 -6.40 6.21
N MET A 153 2.63 -5.33 5.64
CA MET A 153 2.80 -5.00 4.23
C MET A 153 3.46 -3.64 4.05
N MET A 154 4.09 -3.44 2.90
CA MET A 154 4.64 -2.16 2.47
C MET A 154 4.26 -1.89 1.02
N TYR A 155 3.91 -0.64 0.76
CA TYR A 155 3.58 -0.15 -0.57
C TYR A 155 4.81 0.38 -1.30
N PHE A 156 4.97 -0.06 -2.54
CA PHE A 156 6.04 0.37 -3.44
C PHE A 156 5.43 0.90 -4.75
N TRP A 157 5.79 2.13 -5.08
CA TRP A 157 5.49 2.78 -6.36
C TRP A 157 6.75 2.85 -7.23
N PRO A 158 6.66 3.22 -8.52
CA PRO A 158 7.83 3.32 -9.39
C PRO A 158 8.96 4.16 -8.78
N GLY A 159 10.15 3.57 -8.70
CA GLY A 159 11.29 4.17 -8.02
C GLY A 159 12.33 3.17 -7.54
N GLU A 160 13.42 3.72 -7.00
CA GLU A 160 14.60 3.01 -6.55
C GLU A 160 14.67 2.95 -5.02
N TYR A 161 14.61 1.74 -4.47
CA TYR A 161 14.59 1.47 -3.04
C TYR A 161 15.87 0.74 -2.64
N ARG A 162 16.92 1.51 -2.34
CA ARG A 162 18.28 0.98 -2.14
C ARG A 162 18.50 0.22 -0.83
N ASN A 163 17.70 0.49 0.19
CA ASN A 163 17.85 -0.11 1.50
C ASN A 163 16.51 -0.05 2.24
N PHE A 164 15.93 -1.20 2.56
CA PHE A 164 14.66 -1.27 3.28
C PHE A 164 14.77 -0.98 4.79
N SER A 165 15.92 -1.22 5.42
CA SER A 165 16.10 -0.97 6.87
C SER A 165 16.01 0.52 7.22
N ASN A 166 16.38 1.40 6.29
CA ASN A 166 16.38 2.84 6.48
C ASN A 166 15.03 3.51 6.19
N MET A 167 14.01 2.75 5.79
CA MET A 167 12.71 3.29 5.37
C MET A 167 11.71 3.50 6.52
N GLY A 168 12.15 3.34 7.78
CA GLY A 168 11.29 3.56 8.95
C GLY A 168 10.27 2.43 9.21
N TRP A 169 10.42 1.29 8.51
CA TRP A 169 9.51 0.14 8.53
C TRP A 169 9.77 -0.87 9.66
N GLY A 170 10.71 -0.52 10.55
CA GLY A 170 11.26 -1.40 11.57
C GLY A 170 12.45 -2.20 11.03
N SER A 171 13.52 -2.26 11.82
CA SER A 171 14.70 -3.05 11.49
C SER A 171 14.31 -4.54 11.35
N GLY A 172 14.82 -5.20 10.31
CA GLY A 172 14.73 -6.66 10.15
C GLY A 172 13.47 -7.22 9.49
N MET A 173 12.58 -6.38 8.93
CA MET A 173 11.47 -6.89 8.13
C MET A 173 12.00 -7.60 6.88
N ARG A 174 11.57 -8.85 6.66
CA ARG A 174 11.94 -9.66 5.51
C ARG A 174 10.74 -9.81 4.60
N PHE A 175 10.87 -9.45 3.34
CA PHE A 175 9.82 -9.66 2.37
C PHE A 175 9.82 -11.10 1.88
N MET A 176 8.66 -11.75 1.95
CA MET A 176 8.48 -13.17 1.62
C MET A 176 7.41 -13.41 0.54
N SER A 177 6.53 -12.44 0.29
CA SER A 177 5.58 -12.48 -0.83
C SER A 177 5.28 -11.08 -1.33
N MET A 178 4.75 -10.96 -2.56
CA MET A 178 4.36 -9.69 -3.14
C MET A 178 3.29 -9.83 -4.22
N ARG A 179 2.46 -8.79 -4.38
CA ARG A 179 1.39 -8.75 -5.39
C ARG A 179 1.25 -7.38 -6.00
N ARG A 180 0.80 -7.35 -7.23
CA ARG A 180 0.47 -6.15 -7.99
C ARG A 180 -0.84 -5.56 -7.52
N ILE A 181 -0.95 -4.24 -7.46
CA ILE A 181 -2.23 -3.55 -7.26
C ILE A 181 -2.89 -3.42 -8.62
N MET A 182 -3.81 -4.34 -8.93
CA MET A 182 -4.46 -4.46 -10.23
C MET A 182 -5.57 -3.41 -10.41
N ASP A 183 -5.83 -3.02 -11.65
CA ASP A 183 -6.93 -2.15 -12.04
C ASP A 183 -8.31 -2.65 -11.58
N SER A 184 -8.51 -3.96 -11.56
CA SER A 184 -9.71 -4.64 -11.04
C SER A 184 -9.99 -4.42 -9.54
N TRP A 185 -9.09 -3.76 -8.81
CA TRP A 185 -9.25 -3.48 -7.37
C TRP A 185 -9.82 -2.08 -7.08
N TYR A 186 -10.02 -1.26 -8.11
CA TYR A 186 -10.50 0.12 -8.03
C TYR A 186 -12.04 0.23 -8.08
#